data_AF-A0A6J8EV88-F1
#
_entry.id   AF-A0A6J8EV88-F1
#
_cell.length_a   1.000
_cell.length_b   1.000
_cell.length_c   1.000
_cell.angle_alpha   90.00
_cell.angle_beta   90.00
_cell.angle_gamma   90.00
#
_symmetry.space_group_name_H-M   'P 1'
#
loop_
_entity.id
_entity.type
_entity.pdbx_description
1 polymer ?
#
loop_
_entity_poly.entity_id
_entity_poly.type
_entity_poly.pdbx_seq_one_letter_code
_entity_poly.pdbx_strand_id
1 'polypeptide(L)'
;MKTEDLSELEILDETSIVQTLRCRFNKDIFYTYIGEILVAINPCKPLHLFDEKNHHDYKNLTVRSQRPPHLFWVADQAFRAMQDTKRNQCILVSGESGAGKTESTKYMIQHLMKLSPSDDESLLDKIVQVLFSIMTLFSEINQKLVYIISL
;
A
#
# COMPACT_ATOMS: atom_id res chain seq x y z
N MET A 1 13.92 8.47 -17.45
CA MET A 1 12.88 9.42 -16.95
C MET A 1 12.87 9.44 -15.42
N LYS A 2 12.08 10.33 -14.77
CA LYS A 2 11.37 9.95 -13.54
C LYS A 2 10.21 9.06 -13.99
N THR A 3 10.35 7.75 -13.92
CA THR A 3 9.17 6.89 -13.98
C THR A 3 8.70 6.61 -12.55
N GLU A 4 7.38 6.58 -12.39
CA GLU A 4 6.68 6.15 -11.18
C GLU A 4 6.33 4.65 -11.24
N ASP A 5 6.41 4.05 -12.44
CA ASP A 5 6.21 2.62 -12.70
C ASP A 5 7.44 2.02 -13.42
N LEU A 6 8.09 1.05 -12.79
CA LEU A 6 9.31 0.46 -13.34
C LEU A 6 9.04 -0.47 -14.53
N SER A 7 7.80 -0.92 -14.78
CA SER A 7 7.53 -1.70 -16.01
C SER A 7 7.60 -0.85 -17.29
N GLU A 8 7.69 0.48 -17.18
CA GLU A 8 7.93 1.41 -18.29
C GLU A 8 9.43 1.62 -18.61
N LEU A 9 10.34 0.87 -17.96
CA LEU A 9 11.78 0.96 -18.25
C LEU A 9 12.14 0.24 -19.56
N GLU A 10 12.95 0.91 -20.39
CA GLU A 10 13.52 0.36 -21.64
C GLU A 10 14.40 -0.89 -21.39
N ILE A 11 15.05 -0.96 -20.22
CA ILE A 11 15.78 -2.14 -19.73
C ILE A 11 15.19 -2.53 -18.38
N LEU A 12 14.45 -3.65 -18.35
CA LEU A 12 13.82 -4.20 -17.16
C LEU A 12 14.62 -5.39 -16.63
N ASP A 13 15.77 -5.11 -16.01
CA ASP A 13 16.58 -6.10 -15.29
C ASP A 13 16.70 -5.79 -13.79
N GLU A 14 17.17 -6.78 -13.02
CA GLU A 14 17.33 -6.68 -11.56
C GLU A 14 18.22 -5.49 -11.15
N THR A 15 19.33 -5.27 -11.86
CA THR A 15 20.28 -4.18 -11.57
C THR A 15 19.61 -2.82 -11.74
N SER A 16 18.86 -2.65 -12.83
CA SER A 16 18.16 -1.43 -13.21
C SER A 16 17.00 -1.13 -12.25
N ILE A 17 16.26 -2.16 -11.82
CA ILE A 17 15.24 -2.05 -10.77
C ILE A 17 15.88 -1.63 -9.44
N VAL A 18 16.89 -2.36 -8.96
CA VAL A 18 17.55 -2.08 -7.66
C VAL A 18 18.21 -0.71 -7.64
N GLN A 19 18.88 -0.30 -8.73
CA GLN A 19 19.49 1.02 -8.86
C GLN A 19 18.43 2.13 -8.87
N THR A 20 17.30 1.93 -9.55
CA THR A 20 16.21 2.92 -9.59
C THR A 20 15.52 3.06 -8.24
N LEU A 21 15.21 1.94 -7.57
CA LEU A 21 14.64 1.91 -6.23
C LEU A 21 15.58 2.59 -5.21
N ARG A 22 16.89 2.31 -5.25
CA ARG A 22 17.88 2.99 -4.41
C ARG A 22 17.97 4.49 -4.70
N CYS A 23 17.83 4.90 -5.97
CA CYS A 23 17.81 6.30 -6.36
C CYS A 23 16.52 7.04 -5.91
N ARG A 24 15.38 6.34 -5.85
CA ARG A 24 14.11 6.86 -5.30
C ARG A 24 14.15 6.96 -3.77
N PHE A 25 14.65 5.93 -3.09
CA PHE A 25 14.85 5.93 -1.64
C PHE A 25 15.75 7.09 -1.17
N ASN A 26 16.88 7.32 -1.86
CA ASN A 26 17.79 8.45 -1.59
C ASN A 26 17.19 9.85 -1.86
N LYS A 27 15.93 9.94 -2.31
CA LYS A 27 15.16 11.16 -2.55
C LYS A 27 13.89 11.23 -1.69
N ASP A 28 13.82 10.41 -0.64
CA ASP A 28 12.66 10.22 0.23
C ASP A 28 11.39 9.73 -0.50
N ILE A 29 11.55 9.01 -1.62
CA ILE A 29 10.46 8.39 -2.38
C ILE A 29 10.41 6.90 -2.09
N PHE A 30 9.50 6.49 -1.21
CA PHE A 30 9.42 5.13 -0.64
C PHE A 30 8.48 4.18 -1.36
N TYR A 31 7.61 4.70 -2.23
CA TYR A 31 6.61 3.94 -2.99
C TYR A 31 6.90 4.02 -4.49
N THR A 32 6.76 2.89 -5.19
CA THR A 32 7.00 2.77 -6.65
C THR A 32 6.11 1.67 -7.23
N TYR A 33 5.52 1.85 -8.42
CA TYR A 33 4.85 0.74 -9.11
C TYR A 33 5.84 -0.13 -9.89
N ILE A 34 5.50 -1.40 -10.09
CA ILE A 34 6.09 -2.30 -11.09
C ILE A 34 4.91 -3.07 -11.72
N GLY A 35 4.32 -2.48 -12.76
CA GLY A 35 3.02 -2.92 -13.28
C GLY A 35 1.93 -2.78 -12.23
N GLU A 36 1.19 -3.86 -11.95
CA GLU A 36 0.16 -3.87 -10.90
C GLU A 36 0.73 -4.00 -9.47
N ILE A 37 2.03 -4.25 -9.31
CA ILE A 37 2.66 -4.40 -7.99
C ILE A 37 3.03 -3.02 -7.43
N LEU A 38 2.59 -2.70 -6.22
CA LEU A 38 3.13 -1.58 -5.45
C LEU A 38 4.32 -2.04 -4.60
N VAL A 39 5.52 -1.56 -4.92
CA VAL A 39 6.72 -1.68 -4.10
C VAL A 39 6.76 -0.58 -3.04
N ALA A 40 7.04 -0.98 -1.80
CA ALA A 40 7.18 -0.11 -0.64
C ALA A 40 8.50 -0.40 0.08
N ILE A 41 9.32 0.63 0.33
CA ILE A 41 10.62 0.51 1.01
C ILE A 41 10.55 1.26 2.33
N ASN A 42 10.45 0.53 3.44
CA ASN A 42 10.42 1.12 4.78
C ASN A 42 11.72 1.90 5.08
N PRO A 43 11.66 3.21 5.37
CA PRO A 43 12.84 4.01 5.73
C PRO A 43 13.17 4.01 7.22
N CYS A 44 12.47 3.20 8.03
CA CYS A 44 12.65 3.09 9.48
C CYS A 44 12.53 4.43 10.24
N LYS A 45 11.74 5.36 9.70
CA LYS A 45 11.40 6.67 10.29
C LYS A 45 9.90 6.97 10.09
N PRO A 46 9.29 7.86 10.89
CA PRO A 46 7.89 8.28 10.69
C PRO A 46 7.63 8.82 9.28
N LEU A 47 6.43 8.55 8.75
CA LEU A 47 6.00 8.97 7.42
C LEU A 47 4.75 9.85 7.48
N HIS A 48 4.88 11.08 6.98
CA HIS A 48 3.77 12.04 6.84
C HIS A 48 3.00 11.85 5.51
N LEU A 49 2.72 10.60 5.13
CA LEU A 49 2.07 10.21 3.87
C LEU A 49 0.61 9.73 4.07
N PHE A 50 0.17 9.59 5.32
CA PHE A 50 -1.12 9.00 5.70
C PHE A 50 -2.01 10.00 6.45
N ASP A 51 -1.90 11.29 6.08
CA ASP A 51 -2.74 12.36 6.62
C ASP A 51 -4.12 12.42 5.94
N GLU A 52 -5.03 13.23 6.48
CA GLU A 52 -6.37 13.41 5.91
C GLU A 52 -6.34 13.95 4.48
N LYS A 53 -5.31 14.73 4.14
CA LYS A 53 -5.10 15.19 2.77
C LYS A 53 -4.84 14.01 1.83
N ASN A 54 -3.93 13.10 2.16
CA ASN A 54 -3.71 11.91 1.35
C ASN A 54 -4.95 11.00 1.33
N HIS A 55 -5.70 10.86 2.43
CA HIS A 55 -6.96 10.12 2.40
C HIS A 55 -7.97 10.71 1.41
N HIS A 56 -8.10 12.04 1.35
CA HIS A 56 -8.93 12.72 0.35
C HIS A 56 -8.37 12.60 -1.07
N ASP A 57 -7.05 12.79 -1.24
CA ASP A 57 -6.37 12.89 -2.53
C ASP A 57 -6.39 11.59 -3.38
N TYR A 58 -6.59 10.42 -2.74
CA TYR A 58 -6.73 9.11 -3.41
C TYR A 58 -8.16 8.54 -3.40
N LYS A 59 -9.10 9.11 -2.63
CA LYS A 59 -10.48 8.61 -2.53
C LYS A 59 -11.21 8.76 -3.86
N ASN A 60 -11.78 7.66 -4.36
CA ASN A 60 -12.46 7.54 -5.66
C ASN A 60 -11.58 7.91 -6.87
N LEU A 61 -10.24 7.81 -6.78
CA LEU A 61 -9.35 8.23 -7.86
C LEU A 61 -9.45 7.27 -9.06
N THR A 62 -9.98 7.72 -10.19
CA THR A 62 -10.25 6.81 -11.32
C THR A 62 -9.03 6.43 -12.16
N VAL A 63 -7.96 7.23 -12.14
CA VAL A 63 -6.79 7.06 -13.03
C VAL A 63 -5.47 7.03 -12.26
N ARG A 64 -4.72 5.92 -12.35
CA ARG A 64 -3.50 5.65 -11.55
C ARG A 64 -2.45 6.77 -11.66
N SER A 65 -2.24 7.31 -12.86
CA SER A 65 -1.21 8.31 -13.15
C SER A 65 -1.54 9.74 -12.70
N GLN A 66 -2.72 10.00 -12.14
CA GLN A 66 -3.06 11.32 -11.58
C GLN A 66 -2.37 11.61 -10.24
N ARG A 67 -1.83 10.58 -9.57
CA ARG A 67 -1.15 10.66 -8.26
C ARG A 67 0.11 9.79 -8.26
N PRO A 68 1.10 10.06 -7.38
CA PRO A 68 2.26 9.18 -7.25
C PRO A 68 1.87 7.80 -6.67
N PRO A 69 2.80 6.82 -6.66
CA PRO A 69 2.53 5.49 -6.13
C PRO A 69 2.22 5.52 -4.63
N HIS A 70 1.14 4.87 -4.20
CA HIS A 70 0.71 4.92 -2.80
C HIS A 70 -0.22 3.77 -2.38
N LEU A 71 -0.18 3.38 -1.10
CA LEU A 71 -1.03 2.31 -0.53
C LEU A 71 -2.53 2.60 -0.69
N PHE A 72 -2.93 3.87 -0.64
CA PHE A 72 -4.33 4.26 -0.78
C PHE A 72 -4.89 4.00 -2.19
N TRP A 73 -4.06 4.06 -3.24
CA TRP A 73 -4.49 3.64 -4.58
C TRP A 73 -4.90 2.16 -4.59
N VAL A 74 -4.10 1.27 -3.97
CA VAL A 74 -4.39 -0.17 -3.92
C VAL A 74 -5.68 -0.44 -3.15
N ALA A 75 -5.87 0.22 -2.00
CA ALA A 75 -7.09 0.10 -1.21
C ALA A 75 -8.34 0.57 -1.99
N ASP A 76 -8.26 1.72 -2.65
CA ASP A 76 -9.36 2.29 -3.43
C ASP A 76 -9.67 1.51 -4.72
N GLN A 77 -8.62 0.99 -5.40
CA GLN A 77 -8.75 0.09 -6.54
C GLN A 77 -9.44 -1.23 -6.15
N ALA A 78 -9.04 -1.85 -5.04
CA ALA A 78 -9.67 -3.07 -4.53
C ALA A 78 -11.13 -2.81 -4.08
N PHE A 79 -11.41 -1.68 -3.43
CA PHE A 79 -12.77 -1.31 -3.03
C PHE A 79 -13.68 -1.12 -4.25
N ARG A 80 -13.23 -0.40 -5.28
CA ARG A 80 -13.98 -0.26 -6.55
C ARG A 80 -14.14 -1.59 -7.27
N ALA A 81 -13.10 -2.40 -7.39
CA ALA A 81 -13.20 -3.73 -8.00
C ALA A 81 -14.23 -4.63 -7.30
N MET A 82 -14.32 -4.57 -5.97
CA MET A 82 -15.36 -5.24 -5.18
C MET A 82 -16.77 -4.70 -5.52
N GLN A 83 -16.91 -3.37 -5.60
CA GLN A 83 -18.18 -2.71 -5.91
C GLN A 83 -18.64 -2.98 -7.36
N ASP A 84 -17.74 -3.00 -8.33
CA ASP A 84 -18.07 -3.17 -9.74
C ASP A 84 -18.35 -4.64 -10.09
N THR A 85 -17.46 -5.55 -9.67
CA THR A 85 -17.58 -6.98 -10.02
C THR A 85 -18.54 -7.77 -9.13
N LYS A 86 -18.96 -7.20 -7.98
CA LYS A 86 -19.71 -7.88 -6.90
C LYS A 86 -19.03 -9.15 -6.38
N ARG A 87 -17.69 -9.17 -6.37
CA ARG A 87 -16.86 -10.28 -5.87
C ARG A 87 -15.91 -9.82 -4.78
N ASN A 88 -15.63 -10.69 -3.82
CA ASN A 88 -14.60 -10.49 -2.81
C ASN A 88 -13.24 -10.26 -3.49
N GLN A 89 -12.46 -9.32 -2.97
CA GLN A 89 -11.11 -9.00 -3.43
C GLN A 89 -10.09 -9.38 -2.36
N CYS A 90 -8.83 -9.56 -2.75
CA CYS A 90 -7.72 -9.77 -1.83
C CYS A 90 -6.67 -8.69 -2.04
N ILE A 91 -6.05 -8.21 -0.96
CA ILE A 91 -4.80 -7.46 -1.01
C ILE A 91 -3.78 -8.32 -0.28
N LEU A 92 -2.96 -9.07 -1.04
CA LEU A 92 -1.82 -9.77 -0.48
C LEU A 92 -0.79 -8.73 -0.02
N VAL A 93 -0.42 -8.74 1.26
CA VAL A 93 0.62 -7.86 1.81
C VAL A 93 1.78 -8.73 2.29
N SER A 94 2.80 -8.88 1.44
CA SER A 94 3.95 -9.76 1.71
C SER A 94 5.30 -9.01 1.76
N GLY A 95 6.39 -9.77 1.84
CA GLY A 95 7.65 -9.34 2.47
C GLY A 95 7.72 -9.76 3.94
N GLU A 96 8.81 -9.42 4.63
CA GLU A 96 9.18 -10.06 5.91
C GLU A 96 9.12 -9.11 7.13
N SER A 97 9.60 -9.53 8.31
CA SER A 97 9.54 -8.68 9.50
C SER A 97 10.47 -7.48 9.40
N GLY A 98 10.09 -6.37 10.04
CA GLY A 98 10.69 -5.04 9.85
C GLY A 98 10.27 -4.32 8.57
N ALA A 99 9.75 -5.01 7.54
CA ALA A 99 9.39 -4.39 6.25
C ALA A 99 8.15 -3.46 6.27
N GLY A 100 7.52 -3.25 7.44
CA GLY A 100 6.39 -2.32 7.60
C GLY A 100 5.01 -2.88 7.25
N LYS A 101 4.86 -4.18 6.96
CA LYS A 101 3.57 -4.83 6.61
C LYS A 101 2.41 -4.44 7.52
N THR A 102 2.56 -4.64 8.83
CA THR A 102 1.53 -4.37 9.84
C THR A 102 1.02 -2.93 9.78
N GLU A 103 1.95 -1.98 9.65
CA GLU A 103 1.63 -0.54 9.60
C GLU A 103 1.01 -0.15 8.23
N SER A 104 1.50 -0.71 7.13
CA SER A 104 0.91 -0.56 5.79
C SER A 104 -0.54 -1.07 5.73
N THR A 105 -0.80 -2.27 6.27
CA THR A 105 -2.14 -2.87 6.32
C THR A 105 -3.08 -2.05 7.20
N LYS A 106 -2.61 -1.57 8.37
CA LYS A 106 -3.35 -0.64 9.23
C LYS A 106 -3.78 0.62 8.47
N TYR A 107 -2.87 1.27 7.75
CA TYR A 107 -3.22 2.45 6.94
C TYR A 107 -4.18 2.14 5.79
N MET A 108 -4.04 0.98 5.13
CA MET A 108 -5.02 0.54 4.11
C MET A 108 -6.41 0.29 4.71
N ILE A 109 -6.51 -0.36 5.88
CA ILE A 109 -7.79 -0.53 6.58
C ILE A 109 -8.39 0.83 6.93
N GLN A 110 -7.62 1.74 7.52
CA GLN A 110 -8.07 3.10 7.85
C GLN A 110 -8.55 3.88 6.61
N HIS A 111 -7.96 3.64 5.44
CA HIS A 111 -8.45 4.20 4.18
C HIS A 111 -9.77 3.55 3.74
N LEU A 112 -9.86 2.22 3.75
CA LEU A 112 -11.09 1.48 3.41
C LEU A 112 -12.28 1.88 4.31
N MET A 113 -12.07 2.13 5.60
CA MET A 113 -13.15 2.61 6.49
C MET A 113 -13.70 3.95 6.02
N LYS A 114 -12.84 4.86 5.54
CA LYS A 114 -13.23 6.16 4.97
C LYS A 114 -13.81 6.07 3.55
N LEU A 115 -13.74 4.91 2.89
CA LEU A 115 -14.46 4.62 1.64
C LEU A 115 -15.84 4.00 1.90
N SER A 116 -16.04 3.34 3.05
CA SER A 116 -17.31 2.74 3.43
C SER A 116 -18.41 3.79 3.64
N PRO A 117 -19.63 3.60 3.12
CA PRO A 117 -20.78 4.49 3.34
C PRO A 117 -21.58 4.11 4.61
N SER A 118 -20.94 3.53 5.63
CA SER A 118 -21.58 2.95 6.81
C SER A 118 -21.37 3.80 8.06
N ASP A 119 -22.45 4.39 8.59
CA ASP A 119 -22.40 5.32 9.73
C ASP A 119 -22.06 4.68 11.10
N ASP A 120 -22.00 3.35 11.21
CA ASP A 120 -21.59 2.67 12.47
C ASP A 120 -20.07 2.62 12.61
N GLU A 121 -19.46 3.79 12.83
CA GLU A 121 -18.04 3.95 13.20
C GLU A 121 -17.65 3.00 14.35
N SER A 122 -18.58 2.74 15.28
CA SER A 122 -18.35 1.88 16.44
C SER A 122 -18.10 0.41 16.07
N LEU A 123 -18.64 -0.08 14.94
CA LEU A 123 -18.33 -1.42 14.43
C LEU A 123 -16.95 -1.43 13.76
N LEU A 124 -16.66 -0.39 12.98
CA LEU A 124 -15.40 -0.25 12.23
C LEU A 124 -14.20 -0.16 13.18
N ASP A 125 -14.29 0.63 14.25
CA ASP A 125 -13.26 0.73 15.28
C ASP A 125 -13.00 -0.63 15.98
N LYS A 126 -14.05 -1.39 16.30
CA LYS A 126 -13.91 -2.74 16.87
C LYS A 126 -13.21 -3.70 15.90
N ILE A 127 -13.52 -3.62 14.61
CA ILE A 127 -12.85 -4.41 13.56
C ILE A 127 -11.37 -4.01 13.47
N VAL A 128 -11.04 -2.71 13.46
CA VAL A 128 -9.66 -2.22 13.48
C VAL A 128 -8.90 -2.70 14.72
N GLN A 129 -9.52 -2.63 15.91
CA GLN A 129 -8.91 -3.05 17.17
C GLN A 129 -8.66 -4.56 17.25
N VAL A 130 -9.59 -5.37 16.75
CA VAL A 130 -9.43 -6.83 16.64
C VAL A 130 -8.33 -7.19 15.63
N LEU A 131 -8.34 -6.58 14.44
CA LEU A 131 -7.29 -6.79 13.43
C LEU A 131 -5.91 -6.36 13.94
N PHE A 132 -5.81 -5.22 14.62
CA PHE A 132 -4.56 -4.76 15.23
C PHE A 132 -4.04 -5.73 16.30
N SER A 133 -4.93 -6.29 17.13
CA SER A 133 -4.58 -7.31 18.13
C SER A 133 -4.02 -8.58 17.46
N ILE A 134 -4.69 -9.06 16.40
CA ILE A 134 -4.27 -10.22 15.60
C ILE A 134 -2.92 -9.96 14.91
N MET A 135 -2.75 -8.79 14.30
CA MET A 135 -1.53 -8.42 13.57
C MET A 135 -0.33 -8.17 14.51
N THR A 136 -0.57 -7.79 15.76
CA THR A 136 0.45 -7.73 16.81
C THR A 136 0.90 -9.15 17.21
N LEU A 137 -0.05 -10.05 17.47
CA LEU A 137 0.21 -11.45 17.83
C LEU A 137 1.09 -12.18 16.80
N PHE A 138 0.84 -11.97 15.51
CA PHE A 138 1.63 -12.60 14.43
C PHE A 138 2.98 -11.92 14.14
N SER A 139 3.29 -10.78 14.75
CA SER A 139 4.52 -10.02 14.46
C SER A 139 5.80 -10.67 15.03
N GLU A 140 5.67 -11.55 16.02
CA GLU A 140 6.78 -12.15 16.77
C GLU A 140 7.51 -13.29 16.01
N ILE A 141 6.98 -13.76 14.86
CA ILE A 141 7.19 -15.16 14.43
C ILE A 141 8.29 -15.40 13.35
N ASN A 142 8.64 -14.49 12.44
CA ASN A 142 9.66 -14.75 11.38
C ASN A 142 10.36 -13.51 10.76
N GLN A 143 11.62 -13.62 10.28
CA GLN A 143 12.49 -12.49 9.85
C GLN A 143 13.18 -12.64 8.47
N LYS A 144 13.29 -11.52 7.70
CA LYS A 144 14.25 -11.09 6.62
C LYS A 144 13.63 -10.13 5.55
N LEU A 145 13.52 -10.41 4.24
CA LEU A 145 13.25 -9.37 3.19
C LEU A 145 12.34 -9.77 1.98
N VAL A 146 11.46 -8.82 1.55
CA VAL A 146 10.89 -8.65 0.16
C VAL A 146 9.80 -9.68 -0.29
N TYR A 147 8.70 -9.40 -1.02
CA TYR A 147 7.88 -8.23 -1.45
C TYR A 147 6.42 -8.73 -1.76
N ILE A 148 5.59 -7.96 -2.51
CA ILE A 148 4.39 -8.30 -3.33
C ILE A 148 3.02 -7.77 -2.83
N ILE A 149 2.26 -7.21 -3.78
CA ILE A 149 0.79 -7.05 -3.86
C ILE A 149 0.40 -7.46 -5.30
N SER A 150 -0.72 -8.17 -5.47
CA SER A 150 -1.41 -8.38 -6.77
C SER A 150 -2.92 -8.45 -6.52
N LEU A 151 -3.70 -8.11 -7.54
CA LEU A 151 -5.09 -8.55 -7.73
C LEU A 151 -5.14 -10.07 -8.04
#